data_AF-A0A6I9YLW0-F1
#
_entry.id   AF-A0A6I9YLW0-F1
#
_cell.length_a   1.000
_cell.length_b   1.000
_cell.length_c   1.000
_cell.angle_alpha   90.00
_cell.angle_beta   90.00
_cell.angle_gamma   90.00
#
_symmetry.space_group_name_H-M   'P 1'
#
loop_
_entity.id
_entity.type
_entity.pdbx_description
1 polymer ?
#
loop_
_entity_poly.entity_id
_entity_poly.type
_entity_poly.pdbx_seq_one_letter_code
_entity_poly.pdbx_strand_id
1 'polypeptide(L)'
;MAVTGSFGSISTSALGSNEMQFGSITFQSVTGDIVMEKTDVIVNVTNENFSSKAGVSKAILEAAGPEIEAEYARLGTILAL
;
A
#
# COMPACT_ATOMS: atom_id res chain seq x y z
N MET A 1 -19.28 17.93 -3.94
CA MET A 1 -18.87 18.07 -2.52
C MET A 1 -17.48 18.66 -2.51
N ALA A 2 -17.28 19.84 -1.92
CA ALA A 2 -15.94 20.40 -1.77
C ALA A 2 -15.34 19.82 -0.48
N VAL A 3 -14.18 19.16 -0.58
CA VAL A 3 -13.42 18.75 0.60
C VAL A 3 -12.76 20.01 1.16
N THR A 4 -13.34 20.60 2.20
CA THR A 4 -12.77 21.74 2.91
C THR A 4 -11.74 21.24 3.92
N GLY A 5 -10.52 20.99 3.47
CA GLY A 5 -9.41 20.70 4.37
C GLY A 5 -8.23 21.64 4.11
N SER A 6 -7.54 22.02 5.18
CA SER A 6 -6.32 22.82 5.09
C SER A 6 -5.17 21.91 4.68
N PHE A 7 -4.65 22.12 3.46
CA PHE A 7 -3.44 21.47 2.97
C PHE A 7 -2.22 22.31 3.37
N GLY A 8 -1.24 21.68 4.01
CA GLY A 8 0.07 22.27 4.27
C GLY A 8 0.92 22.33 3.01
N SER A 9 2.05 23.05 3.09
CA SER A 9 3.05 23.07 2.01
C SER A 9 3.64 21.67 1.81
N ILE A 10 3.97 21.35 0.56
CA ILE A 10 4.81 20.19 0.24
C ILE A 10 6.27 20.55 0.53
N SER A 11 7.00 19.62 1.15
CA SER A 11 8.45 19.67 1.31
C SER A 11 9.09 18.44 0.64
N THR A 12 10.14 18.65 -0.14
CA THR A 12 10.88 17.57 -0.83
C THR A 12 12.27 17.44 -0.23
N SER A 13 12.66 16.22 0.14
CA SER A 13 13.99 15.93 0.68
C SER A 13 15.02 15.73 -0.43
N ALA A 14 16.31 15.79 -0.06
CA ALA A 14 17.41 15.53 -0.99
C ALA A 14 17.40 14.10 -1.58
N LEU A 15 16.70 13.15 -0.94
CA LEU A 15 16.54 11.77 -1.40
C LEU A 15 15.27 11.56 -2.24
N GLY A 16 14.53 12.63 -2.56
CA GLY A 16 13.35 12.57 -3.42
C GLY A 16 12.05 12.18 -2.70
N SER A 17 12.05 12.07 -1.37
CA SER A 17 10.81 11.91 -0.62
C SER A 17 10.04 13.23 -0.55
N ASN A 18 8.71 13.17 -0.60
CA ASN A 18 7.84 14.32 -0.44
C ASN A 18 6.99 14.15 0.82
N GLU A 19 6.78 15.22 1.57
CA GLU A 19 5.93 15.24 2.76
C GLU A 19 4.99 16.45 2.73
N MET A 20 3.76 16.27 3.22
CA MET A 20 2.82 17.36 3.47
C MET A 20 1.87 17.01 4.63
N GLN A 21 1.27 18.02 5.24
CA GLN A 21 0.20 17.83 6.23
C GLN A 21 -1.19 18.11 5.65
N PHE A 22 -2.19 17.34 6.08
CA PHE A 22 -3.60 17.59 5.84
C PHE A 22 -4.35 17.39 7.16
N GLY A 23 -4.72 18.48 7.83
CA GLY A 23 -5.23 18.41 9.20
C GLY A 23 -4.23 17.71 10.14
N SER A 24 -4.61 16.60 10.74
CA SER A 24 -3.75 15.78 11.61
C SER A 24 -3.02 14.64 10.88
N ILE A 25 -3.16 14.54 9.56
CA ILE A 25 -2.56 13.47 8.74
C ILE A 25 -1.26 14.00 8.13
N THR A 26 -0.18 13.25 8.30
CA THR A 26 1.06 13.43 7.54
C THR A 26 1.04 12.51 6.33
N PHE A 27 1.08 13.08 5.12
CA PHE A 27 1.25 12.35 3.88
C PHE A 27 2.72 12.31 3.50
N GLN A 28 3.23 11.12 3.18
CA GLN A 28 4.58 10.93 2.67
C GLN A 28 4.53 10.13 1.37
N SER A 29 5.32 10.57 0.38
CA SER A 29 5.60 9.83 -0.84
C SER A 29 7.09 9.50 -0.86
N VAL A 30 7.41 8.20 -0.83
CA VAL A 30 8.76 7.67 -0.80
C VAL A 30 8.95 6.62 -1.89
N THR A 31 10.16 6.51 -2.43
CA THR A 31 10.56 5.41 -3.30
C THR A 31 11.35 4.41 -2.47
N GLY A 32 10.92 3.16 -2.45
CA GLY A 32 11.56 2.12 -1.66
C GLY A 32 10.93 0.75 -1.87
N ASP A 33 11.41 -0.22 -1.09
CA ASP A 33 10.84 -1.57 -1.05
C ASP A 33 9.83 -1.67 0.08
N ILE A 34 8.54 -1.77 -0.29
CA ILE A 34 7.43 -1.70 0.67
C ILE A 34 7.43 -2.85 1.69
N VAL A 35 8.07 -3.99 1.38
CA VAL A 35 8.13 -5.12 2.34
C VAL A 35 9.10 -4.87 3.50
N MET A 36 9.96 -3.86 3.38
CA MET A 36 10.88 -3.44 4.44
C MET A 36 10.26 -2.39 5.37
N GLU A 37 9.10 -1.83 5.01
CA GLU A 37 8.43 -0.78 5.78
C GLU A 37 7.84 -1.32 7.08
N LYS A 38 8.04 -0.58 8.17
CA LYS A 38 7.49 -0.90 9.49
C LYS A 38 6.29 -0.01 9.76
N THR A 39 5.11 -0.57 9.55
CA THR A 39 3.84 0.12 9.69
C THR A 39 2.78 -0.86 10.21
N ASP A 40 1.67 -0.33 10.72
CA ASP A 40 0.57 -1.14 11.20
C ASP A 40 -0.14 -1.90 10.06
N VAL A 41 -0.22 -1.29 8.88
CA VAL A 41 -0.91 -1.86 7.72
C VAL A 41 -0.14 -1.59 6.43
N ILE A 42 0.06 -2.65 5.64
CA ILE A 42 0.53 -2.58 4.25
C ILE A 42 -0.64 -2.89 3.32
N VAL A 43 -0.84 -2.07 2.29
CA VAL A 43 -1.89 -2.29 1.28
C VAL A 43 -1.26 -2.95 0.05
N ASN A 44 -1.76 -4.14 -0.31
CA ASN A 44 -1.40 -4.80 -1.57
C ASN A 44 -2.39 -4.41 -2.68
N VAL A 45 -1.89 -3.83 -3.76
CA VAL A 45 -2.70 -3.57 -4.96
C VAL A 45 -2.71 -4.84 -5.83
N THR A 46 -3.89 -5.40 -6.03
CA THR A 46 -4.11 -6.63 -6.80
C THR A 46 -5.21 -6.49 -7.86
N ASN A 47 -5.50 -7.57 -8.59
CA ASN A 47 -6.64 -7.71 -9.46
C ASN A 47 -7.90 -8.16 -8.68
N GLU A 48 -9.05 -8.01 -9.32
CA GLU A 48 -10.37 -8.41 -8.79
C GLU A 48 -10.44 -9.87 -8.28
N ASN A 49 -9.60 -10.75 -8.84
CA ASN A 49 -9.62 -12.18 -8.56
C ASN A 49 -8.60 -12.61 -7.50
N PHE A 50 -7.91 -11.67 -6.84
CA PHE A 50 -6.87 -11.95 -5.85
C PHE A 50 -5.90 -13.05 -6.32
N SER A 51 -5.43 -12.93 -7.56
CA SER A 51 -4.53 -13.90 -8.21
C SER A 51 -3.22 -13.28 -8.68
N SER A 52 -3.07 -11.96 -8.51
CA SER A 52 -1.87 -11.24 -8.92
C SER A 52 -0.65 -11.67 -8.12
N LYS A 53 0.26 -12.40 -8.76
CA LYS A 53 1.56 -12.80 -8.20
C LYS A 53 2.71 -12.24 -9.05
N ALA A 54 2.66 -10.94 -9.37
CA ALA A 54 3.69 -10.23 -10.10
C ALA A 54 4.03 -8.88 -9.45
N GLY A 55 5.23 -8.35 -9.75
CA GLY A 55 5.69 -7.06 -9.23
C GLY A 55 5.64 -6.97 -7.71
N VAL A 56 5.14 -5.84 -7.21
CA VAL A 56 5.01 -5.56 -5.77
C VAL A 56 4.08 -6.56 -5.06
N SER A 57 3.00 -7.01 -5.70
CA SER A 57 2.08 -8.00 -5.10
C SER A 57 2.80 -9.31 -4.79
N LYS A 58 3.69 -9.75 -5.69
CA LYS A 58 4.51 -10.94 -5.46
C LYS A 58 5.40 -10.78 -4.22
N ALA A 59 6.13 -9.66 -4.14
CA ALA A 59 7.03 -9.39 -3.02
C ALA A 59 6.28 -9.35 -1.68
N ILE A 60 5.11 -8.69 -1.64
CA ILE A 60 4.27 -8.64 -0.43
C ILE A 60 3.82 -10.04 0.00
N LEU A 61 3.32 -10.86 -0.93
CA LEU A 61 2.84 -12.20 -0.60
C LEU A 61 3.97 -13.13 -0.11
N GLU A 62 5.13 -13.07 -0.77
CA GLU A 62 6.32 -13.85 -0.37
C GLU A 62 6.82 -13.43 1.03
N ALA A 63 6.81 -12.13 1.34
CA ALA A 63 7.22 -11.61 2.65
C ALA A 63 6.19 -11.89 3.75
N ALA A 64 4.89 -11.86 3.43
CA ALA A 64 3.80 -12.10 4.38
C ALA A 64 3.68 -13.58 4.78
N GLY A 65 4.13 -14.48 3.91
CA GLY A 65 4.22 -15.92 4.20
C GLY A 65 2.98 -16.73 3.82
N PRO A 66 3.04 -18.06 4.05
CA PRO A 66 2.11 -19.02 3.47
C PRO A 66 0.67 -18.88 3.97
N GLU A 67 0.46 -18.40 5.19
CA GLU A 67 -0.88 -18.19 5.77
C GLU A 67 -1.64 -17.09 5.01
N ILE A 68 -0.96 -15.98 4.69
CA ILE A 68 -1.54 -14.89 3.90
C ILE A 68 -1.75 -15.33 2.45
N GLU A 69 -0.85 -16.12 1.86
CA GLU A 69 -1.08 -16.68 0.53
C GLU A 69 -2.32 -17.57 0.46
N ALA A 70 -2.58 -18.38 1.50
CA ALA A 70 -3.76 -19.24 1.55
C ALA A 70 -5.05 -18.41 1.65
N GLU A 71 -5.07 -17.37 2.50
CA GLU A 71 -6.22 -16.47 2.62
C GLU A 71 -6.46 -15.70 1.33
N TYR A 72 -5.40 -15.26 0.67
CA TYR A 72 -5.45 -14.59 -0.63
C TYR A 72 -6.09 -15.47 -1.71
N ALA A 73 -5.69 -16.75 -1.79
CA ALA A 73 -6.31 -17.70 -2.71
C ALA A 73 -7.79 -18.00 -2.37
N ARG A 74 -8.12 -18.05 -1.07
CA ARG A 74 -9.50 -18.24 -0.60
C ARG A 74 -10.41 -17.09 -1.05
N LEU A 75 -9.96 -15.85 -0.90
CA LEU A 75 -10.69 -14.66 -1.32
C LEU A 75 -10.91 -14.62 -2.83
N GLY A 76 -9.90 -14.97 -3.62
CA GLY A 76 -10.03 -15.06 -5.07
C GLY A 76 -11.07 -16.07 -5.54
N THR A 77 -11.22 -17.18 -4.80
CA THR A 77 -12.23 -18.20 -5.11
C THR A 77 -13.65 -17.72 -4.79
N ILE A 78 -13.84 -16.95 -3.71
CA ILE A 78 -15.15 -16.43 -3.30
C ILE A 78 -15.69 -15.39 -4.28
N LEU A 79 -14.80 -14.56 -4.85
CA LEU A 79 -15.18 -13.53 -5.82
C LEU A 79 -15.37 -14.07 -7.24
N ALA A 80 -14.97 -15.32 -7.50
CA ALA A 80 -15.11 -15.97 -8.79
C ALA A 80 -16.41 -16.79 -8.96
N LEU A 81 -17.31 -16.75 -7.96
CA LEU A 81 -18.66 -17.36 -7.97
C LEU A 81 -19.74 -16.28 -8.08
#